data_AF-A0A3D4TEP0-F1
#
_entry.id   AF-A0A3D4TEP0-F1
#
_cell.length_a   1.000
_cell.length_b   1.000
_cell.length_c   1.000
_cell.angle_alpha   90.00
_cell.angle_beta   90.00
_cell.angle_gamma   90.00
#
_symmetry.space_group_name_H-M   'P 1'
#
loop_
_entity.id
_entity.type
_entity.pdbx_description
1 polymer ?
#
loop_
_entity_poly.entity_id
_entity_poly.type
_entity_poly.pdbx_seq_one_letter_code
_entity_poly.pdbx_strand_id
1 'polypeptide(L)' 'MHNYRIATILVTLYLLVYVILHQAGAELRVLAWMFVFSPALVIWMVYTILKYGIYGGAELAEQEEFGYQDKQKEDLGTF' A
#
# COMPACT_ATOMS: atom_id res chain seq x y z
N MET A 1 0.85 -18.06 -7.94
CA MET A 1 0.05 -17.08 -7.18
C MET A 1 0.90 -15.83 -6.95
N HIS A 2 0.90 -14.89 -7.89
CA HIS A 2 1.60 -13.60 -7.73
C HIS A 2 0.71 -12.67 -6.92
N ASN A 3 0.61 -12.94 -5.62
CA ASN A 3 -0.30 -12.24 -4.74
C ASN A 3 0.39 -10.97 -4.22
N TYR A 4 0.02 -9.81 -4.74
CA TYR A 4 0.43 -8.50 -4.21
C TYR A 4 0.27 -8.39 -2.68
N ARG A 5 -0.72 -9.12 -2.13
CA ARG A 5 -0.93 -9.30 -0.68
C ARG A 5 0.32 -9.74 0.08
N ILE A 6 1.17 -10.58 -0.51
CA ILE A 6 2.43 -11.04 0.12
C ILE A 6 3.39 -9.86 0.28
N ALA A 7 3.56 -9.04 -0.76
CA ALA A 7 4.41 -7.86 -0.67
C ALA A 7 3.87 -6.87 0.37
N THR A 8 2.55 -6.66 0.42
CA THR A 8 1.92 -5.81 1.45
C THR A 8 2.19 -6.35 2.86
N ILE A 9 1.92 -7.63 3.11
CA ILE A 9 2.13 -8.25 4.43
C ILE A 9 3.60 -8.16 4.85
N LEU A 10 4.55 -8.46 3.96
CA LEU A 10 5.97 -8.42 4.28
C LEU A 10 6.45 -7.01 4.63
N VAL A 11 6.05 -6.00 3.85
CA VAL A 11 6.44 -4.61 4.12
C VAL A 11 5.77 -4.08 5.39
N THR A 12 4.51 -4.46 5.66
CA THR A 12 3.84 -4.13 6.92
C THR A 12 4.53 -4.78 8.12
N LEU A 13 4.87 -6.07 8.05
CA LEU A 13 5.59 -6.77 9.11
C LEU A 13 6.96 -6.12 9.36
N TYR A 14 7.68 -5.77 8.29
CA TYR A 14 8.95 -5.05 8.40
C TYR A 14 8.81 -3.73 9.18
N LEU A 15 7.78 -2.94 8.85
CA LEU A 15 7.51 -1.68 9.55
C LEU A 15 7.13 -1.92 11.03
N LEU A 16 6.32 -2.94 11.32
CA LEU A 16 5.98 -3.30 12.69
C LEU A 16 7.22 -3.67 13.50
N VAL A 17 8.12 -4.48 12.93
CA VAL A 17 9.40 -4.83 13.56
C VAL A 17 10.23 -3.57 13.82
N TYR A 18 10.33 -2.66 12.85
CA TYR A 18 11.03 -1.39 13.04
C TYR A 18 10.47 -0.58 14.22
N VAL A 19 9.14 -0.43 14.30
CA VAL A 19 8.47 0.33 15.38
C VAL A 19 8.69 -0.34 16.74
N ILE A 20 8.57 -1.67 16.81
CA ILE A 20 8.79 -2.43 18.06
C ILE A 20 10.23 -2.29 18.53
N LEU A 21 11.22 -2.43 17.64
CA LEU A 21 12.63 -2.28 17.96
C LEU A 21 12.96 -0.85 18.39
N HIS A 22 12.39 0.15 17.72
CA HIS A 22 12.53 1.55 18.12
C HIS A 22 11.99 1.76 19.54
N GLN A 23 10.80 1.24 19.85
CA GLN A 23 10.22 1.36 21.19
C GLN A 23 11.00 0.58 22.26
N ALA A 24 11.61 -0.55 21.90
CA ALA A 24 12.44 -1.35 22.78
C ALA A 24 13.83 -0.72 23.03
N GLY A 25 14.14 0.43 22.41
CA GLY A 25 15.43 1.10 22.56
C GLY A 25 16.58 0.38 21.84
N ALA A 26 16.30 -0.25 20.71
CA ALA A 26 17.32 -0.89 19.89
C ALA A 26 18.41 0.11 19.44
N GLU A 27 19.60 -0.42 19.13
CA GLU A 27 20.75 0.38 18.71
C GLU A 27 20.42 1.25 17.48
N LEU A 28 20.82 2.53 17.53
CA LEU A 28 20.60 3.49 16.44
C LEU A 28 21.12 2.98 15.10
N ARG A 29 22.25 2.25 15.08
CA ARG A 29 22.82 1.70 13.86
C ARG A 29 21.87 0.72 13.17
N VAL A 30 21.19 -0.14 13.94
CA VAL A 30 20.21 -1.09 13.42
C VAL A 30 19.01 -0.34 12.84
N LEU A 31 18.47 0.62 13.60
CA LEU A 31 17.33 1.43 13.18
C LEU A 31 17.63 2.26 11.93
N ALA A 32 18.82 2.86 11.85
CA ALA A 32 19.26 3.66 10.71
C ALA A 32 19.35 2.81 9.43
N TRP A 33 19.93 1.61 9.50
CA TRP A 33 19.95 0.70 8.36
C TRP A 33 18.55 0.30 7.94
N MET A 34 17.67 -0.06 8.90
CA MET A 34 16.30 -0.41 8.58
C MET A 34 15.55 0.75 7.91
N PHE A 35 15.76 1.98 8.38
CA PHE A 35 15.17 3.16 7.77
C PHE A 35 15.68 3.39 6.35
N VAL A 36 17.00 3.31 6.12
CA VAL A 36 17.63 3.51 4.81
C VAL A 36 17.16 2.48 3.77
N PHE A 37 16.91 1.22 4.17
CA PHE A 37 16.40 0.19 3.27
C PHE A 37 14.88 0.25 3.05
N SER A 38 14.13 0.95 3.92
CA SER A 38 12.67 1.00 3.82
C SER A 38 12.12 1.53 2.49
N PRO A 39 12.70 2.56 1.83
CA PRO A 39 12.17 3.04 0.55
C PRO A 39 12.24 1.99 -0.54
N ALA A 40 13.29 1.16 -0.57
CA ALA A 40 13.44 0.09 -1.55
C ALA A 40 12.32 -0.97 -1.40
N LEU A 41 11.97 -1.32 -0.15
CA LEU A 41 10.86 -2.23 0.15
C LEU A 41 9.52 -1.64 -0.27
N VAL A 42 9.28 -0.36 0.01
CA VAL A 42 8.05 0.34 -0.38
C VAL A 42 7.92 0.41 -1.91
N ILE A 43 8.99 0.80 -2.62
CA ILE A 43 9.02 0.84 -4.08
C ILE A 43 8.71 -0.55 -4.67
N TRP A 44 9.33 -1.60 -4.14
CA TRP A 44 9.07 -2.97 -4.55
C TRP A 44 7.62 -3.39 -4.32
N MET A 45 7.03 -3.03 -3.17
CA MET A 45 5.63 -3.29 -2.88
C MET A 45 4.70 -2.57 -3.87
N VAL A 46 4.91 -1.27 -4.11
CA VAL A 46 4.10 -0.50 -5.06
C VAL A 46 4.21 -1.11 -6.46
N TYR A 47 5.42 -1.41 -6.92
CA TYR A 47 5.63 -2.07 -8.21
C TYR A 47 4.87 -3.41 -8.30
N THR A 48 4.91 -4.21 -7.24
CA THR A 48 4.22 -5.51 -7.19
C THR A 48 2.70 -5.34 -7.22
N ILE A 49 2.15 -4.33 -6.54
CA ILE A 49 0.72 -4.00 -6.58
C ILE A 49 0.32 -3.52 -7.97
N LEU A 50 1.08 -2.62 -8.60
CA LEU A 50 0.76 -2.12 -9.93
C LEU A 50 0.84 -3.23 -10.99
N LYS A 51 1.79 -4.15 -10.85
CA LYS A 51 2.03 -5.21 -11.84
C LYS A 51 1.10 -6.41 -11.70
N TYR A 52 0.73 -6.77 -10.47
CA TYR A 52 -0.01 -8.00 -10.19
C TYR A 52 -1.32 -7.78 -9.42
N GLY A 53 -1.64 -6.53 -9.09
CA GLY A 53 -2.93 -6.15 -8.51
C GLY A 53 -4.02 -6.34 -9.55
N ILE A 54 -5.04 -7.13 -9.18
CA ILE A 54 -6.24 -7.26 -9.99
C ILE A 54 -7.17 -6.13 -9.55
N TYR A 55 -7.42 -5.18 -10.46
CA TYR A 55 -8.47 -4.19 -10.27
C TYR A 55 -9.82 -4.86 -10.50
N GLY A 56 -10.68 -4.86 -9.48
CA GLY A 56 -12.03 -5.43 -9.53
C GLY A 56 -13.14 -4.38 -9.48
N GLY A 57 -12.79 -3.10 -9.59
CA GLY A 57 -13.75 -1.99 -9.61
C GLY A 57 -14.35 -1.78 -11.00
N ALA A 58 -15.40 -0.96 -11.08
CA ALA A 58 -15.96 -0.52 -12.36
C ALA A 58 -14.92 0.31 -13.14
N GLU A 59 -14.77 0.03 -14.43
CA GLU A 59 -14.04 0.93 -15.33
C GLU A 59 -14.84 2.22 -15.53
N LEU A 60 -14.13 3.35 -15.63
CA LEU A 60 -14.75 4.64 -15.91
C LEU A 60 -15.24 4.67 -17.36
N ALA A 61 -16.48 5.09 -17.58
CA ALA A 61 -16.94 5.39 -18.94
C ALA A 61 -16.30 6.69 -19.47
N GLU A 62 -16.35 6.91 -20.79
CA GLU A 62 -15.66 8.02 -21.48
C GLU A 62 -16.01 9.43 -20.94
N GLN A 63 -17.19 9.60 -20.33
CA GLN A 63 -17.68 10.85 -19.74
C GLN A 63 -17.77 10.79 -18.21
N GLU A 64 -17.12 9.82 -17.58
CA GLU A 64 -17.12 9.68 -16.12
C GLU A 64 -15.81 10.18 -15.52
N GLU A 65 -15.94 11.03 -14.52
CA GLU A 65 -14.82 11.43 -13.67
C GLU A 65 -14.60 10.40 -12.57
N PHE A 66 -13.38 10.37 -12.04
CA PHE A 66 -13.02 9.50 -10.93
C PHE A 66 -13.90 9.82 -9.70
N GLY A 67 -14.76 8.88 -9.31
CA GLY A 67 -15.71 9.02 -8.21
C GLY A 67 -15.62 7.92 -7.15
N TYR A 68 -16.53 7.95 -6.19
CA TYR A 68 -16.67 6.91 -5.17
C TYR A 68 -17.08 5.59 -5.81
N GLN A 69 -16.28 4.53 -5.62
CA GLN A 69 -16.59 3.20 -6.16
C GLN A 69 -17.62 2.43 -5.32
N ASP A 70 -17.84 2.89 -4.09
CA ASP A 70 -18.72 2.27 -3.08
C ASP A 70 -20.13 2.86 -3.07
N LYS A 71 -20.36 3.95 -3.80
CA LYS A 71 -21.66 4.62 -3.88
C LYS A 71 -22.21 4.58 -5.28
N GLN A 72 -23.50 4.28 -5.40
CA GLN A 72 -24.19 4.44 -6.67
C GLN A 72 -24.39 5.93 -6.96
N LYS A 73 -24.36 6.28 -8.25
CA LYS A 73 -24.37 7.69 -8.68
C LYS A 73 -25.66 8.39 -8.26
N GLU A 74 -26.76 7.65 -8.19
CA GLU A 74 -28.07 8.11 -7.71
C GLU A 74 -28.04 8.56 -6.25
N ASP A 75 -27.11 8.01 -5.45
CA ASP A 75 -26.96 8.33 -4.02
C ASP A 75 -26.04 9.53 -3.77
N LEU A 76 -25.33 10.03 -4.79
CA LEU A 76 -24.31 11.08 -4.62
C LEU A 76 -24.89 12.49 -4.45
N GLY A 77 -26.20 12.69 -4.66
CA GLY A 77 -26.85 13.99 -4.54
C GLY A 77 -26.30 14.98 -5.57
N THR A 78 -27.06 15.26 -6.62
CA THR A 78 -26.66 16.26 -7.63
C THR A 78 -26.41 17.62 -6.98
N PHE A 79 -25.19 18.14 -7.08
CA PHE A 79 -24.89 19.56 -6.86
C PHE A 79 -25.12 20.34 -8.14
#